data_AF-A0A1H9XAW0-F1
#
_entry.id   AF-A0A1H9XAW0-F1
#
_cell.length_a   1.000
_cell.length_b   1.000
_cell.length_c   1.000
_cell.angle_alpha   90.00
_cell.angle_beta   90.00
_cell.angle_gamma   90.00
#
_symmetry.space_group_name_H-M   'P 1'
#
loop_
_entity.id
_entity.type
_entity.pdbx_description
1 polymer ?
#
loop_
_entity_poly.entity_id
_entity_poly.type
_entity_poly.pdbx_seq_one_letter_code
_entity_poly.pdbx_strand_id
1 'polypeptide(L)'
;IGEGTVSYVKYAVERGDPAQDPYLDVILDAVGVDKVASGMGETPIADHIGGRGMSTFTSGAVCIAPAASNALLSLYRAGRTDEAAELAAPFLEFERHRAELGGTSVLHDSMGIADIAECGPLTPLVSNLDDDARKSLAPVIERLLAAESAVRDRKIAV
;
A
#
# COMPACT_ATOMS: atom_id res chain seq x y z
N ILE A 1 -13.96 -1.62 21.57
CA ILE A 1 -12.61 -1.53 22.19
C ILE A 1 -12.69 -1.64 23.71
N GLY A 2 -13.37 -0.71 24.41
CA GLY A 2 -13.47 -0.73 25.87
C GLY A 2 -14.07 -2.02 26.48
N GLU A 3 -15.03 -2.64 25.78
CA GLU A 3 -15.63 -3.92 26.19
C GLU A 3 -14.85 -5.17 25.72
N GLY A 4 -13.71 -5.01 25.03
CA GLY A 4 -12.89 -6.13 24.54
C GLY A 4 -13.40 -6.84 23.27
N THR A 5 -14.61 -6.54 22.78
CA THR A 5 -15.21 -7.20 21.59
C THR A 5 -14.52 -6.86 20.27
N VAL A 6 -13.85 -5.71 20.20
CA VAL A 6 -13.08 -5.28 19.02
C VAL A 6 -11.62 -5.19 19.45
N SER A 7 -10.74 -5.86 18.71
CA SER A 7 -9.29 -5.86 18.99
C SER A 7 -8.53 -4.86 18.12
N TYR A 8 -9.05 -4.54 16.93
CA TYR A 8 -8.33 -3.77 15.93
C TYR A 8 -9.29 -3.14 14.90
N VAL A 9 -8.91 -1.98 14.35
CA VAL A 9 -9.69 -1.25 13.34
C VAL A 9 -8.85 -1.08 12.07
N LYS A 10 -9.41 -1.39 10.91
CA LYS A 10 -8.82 -0.99 9.61
C LYS A 10 -9.52 0.28 9.14
N TYR A 11 -8.78 1.37 9.04
CA TYR A 11 -9.31 2.66 8.56
C TYR A 11 -9.06 2.80 7.07
N ALA A 12 -10.12 2.91 6.26
CA ALA A 12 -10.04 3.00 4.81
C ALA A 12 -11.02 4.03 4.26
N VAL A 13 -10.88 5.29 4.69
CA VAL A 13 -11.72 6.38 4.21
C VAL A 13 -10.85 7.40 3.47
N GLU A 14 -11.15 7.58 2.18
CA GLU A 14 -10.36 8.45 1.31
C GLU A 14 -10.51 9.93 1.66
N ARG A 15 -9.43 10.68 1.47
CA ARG A 15 -9.31 12.13 1.65
C ARG A 15 -8.51 12.71 0.49
N GLY A 16 -8.82 13.94 0.11
CA GLY A 16 -8.00 14.66 -0.88
C GLY A 16 -6.59 14.95 -0.37
N ASP A 17 -6.48 15.32 0.92
CA ASP A 17 -5.21 15.40 1.64
C ASP A 17 -5.31 14.51 2.89
N PRO A 18 -4.54 13.40 2.96
CA PRO A 18 -4.51 12.52 4.13
C PRO A 18 -4.16 13.24 5.44
N ALA A 19 -3.39 14.33 5.40
CA ALA A 19 -3.04 15.08 6.60
C ALA A 19 -4.22 15.87 7.18
N GLN A 20 -5.25 16.14 6.37
CA GLN A 20 -6.46 16.87 6.74
C GLN A 20 -7.62 15.90 7.01
N ASP A 21 -7.49 15.08 8.04
CA ASP A 21 -8.47 14.05 8.39
C ASP A 21 -8.94 14.10 9.85
N PRO A 22 -9.78 15.09 10.23
CA PRO A 22 -10.31 15.19 11.60
C PRO A 22 -11.16 13.98 12.00
N TYR A 23 -11.68 13.22 11.04
CA TYR A 23 -12.42 11.99 11.32
C TYR A 23 -11.49 10.87 11.78
N LEU A 24 -10.32 10.73 11.14
CA LEU A 24 -9.28 9.82 11.61
C LEU A 24 -8.80 10.21 13.01
N ASP A 25 -8.59 11.50 13.27
CA ASP A 25 -8.13 11.98 14.59
C ASP A 25 -9.09 11.55 15.71
N VAL A 26 -10.41 11.68 15.51
CA VAL A 26 -11.42 11.19 16.46
C VAL A 26 -11.35 9.67 16.68
N ILE A 27 -11.07 8.89 15.62
CA ILE A 27 -10.91 7.44 15.73
C ILE A 27 -9.65 7.09 16.52
N LEU A 28 -8.53 7.76 16.23
CA LEU A 28 -7.26 7.51 16.92
C LEU A 28 -7.37 7.86 18.41
N ASP A 29 -8.05 8.96 18.76
CA ASP A 29 -8.31 9.35 20.15
C ASP A 29 -9.15 8.30 20.90
N ALA A 30 -10.13 7.69 20.22
CA ALA A 30 -11.04 6.71 20.82
C ALA A 30 -10.45 5.30 20.91
N VAL A 31 -9.59 4.91 19.95
CA VAL A 31 -9.14 3.53 19.76
C VAL A 31 -7.67 3.32 20.16
N GLY A 32 -6.85 4.37 20.05
CA GLY A 32 -5.39 4.31 20.18
C GLY A 32 -4.71 3.98 18.84
N VAL A 33 -3.62 4.70 18.54
CA VAL A 33 -2.83 4.54 17.30
C VAL A 33 -2.26 3.13 17.11
N ASP A 34 -2.08 2.39 18.21
CA ASP A 34 -1.58 1.02 18.23
C ASP A 34 -2.59 -0.01 17.68
N LYS A 35 -3.88 0.33 17.70
CA LYS A 35 -5.00 -0.55 17.32
C LYS A 35 -5.70 -0.17 16.01
N VAL A 36 -5.09 0.72 15.23
CA VAL A 36 -5.62 1.13 13.92
C VAL A 36 -4.59 0.86 12.83
N ALA A 37 -5.01 0.19 11.76
CA ALA A 37 -4.22 0.03 10.54
C ALA A 37 -4.73 0.97 9.46
N SER A 38 -3.80 1.58 8.74
CA SER A 38 -4.09 2.28 7.50
C SER A 38 -4.53 1.27 6.44
N GLY A 39 -5.70 1.48 5.85
CA GLY A 39 -6.36 0.54 4.96
C GLY A 39 -6.31 0.89 3.47
N MET A 40 -5.51 1.89 3.09
CA MET A 40 -5.52 2.52 1.75
C MET A 40 -4.16 2.41 1.04
N GLY A 41 -3.47 1.29 1.25
CA GLY A 41 -2.15 1.08 0.66
C GLY A 41 -1.14 2.13 1.10
N GLU A 42 -0.25 2.48 0.19
CA GLU A 42 0.83 3.44 0.41
C GLU A 42 0.37 4.89 0.26
N THR A 43 -0.81 5.17 -0.31
CA THR A 43 -1.28 6.54 -0.57
C THR A 43 -1.19 7.48 0.64
N PRO A 44 -1.66 7.09 1.85
CA PRO A 44 -1.56 7.96 3.03
C PRO A 44 -0.40 7.59 3.98
N ILE A 45 0.52 6.69 3.60
CA ILE A 45 1.44 6.07 4.56
C ILE A 45 2.37 7.07 5.25
N ALA A 46 2.80 8.11 4.53
CA ALA A 46 3.64 9.17 5.08
C ALA A 46 2.95 9.90 6.23
N ASP A 47 1.65 10.12 6.10
CA ASP A 47 0.84 10.74 7.14
C ASP A 47 0.46 9.73 8.23
N HIS A 48 -0.18 8.61 7.87
CA HIS A 48 -0.73 7.65 8.82
C HIS A 48 0.35 7.02 9.70
N ILE A 49 1.47 6.62 9.11
CA ILE A 49 2.57 6.00 9.86
C ILE A 49 3.57 7.07 10.30
N GLY A 50 4.04 7.90 9.37
CA GLY A 50 5.10 8.88 9.66
C GLY A 50 4.65 10.06 10.53
N GLY A 51 3.44 10.58 10.31
CA GLY A 51 2.88 11.72 11.06
C GLY A 51 2.08 11.32 12.30
N ARG A 52 1.12 10.41 12.14
CA ARG A 52 0.16 10.00 13.19
C ARG A 52 0.62 8.81 14.01
N GLY A 53 1.71 8.13 13.62
CA GLY A 53 2.28 7.02 14.39
C GLY A 53 1.37 5.79 14.46
N MET A 54 0.46 5.61 13.49
CA MET A 54 -0.37 4.40 13.41
C MET A 54 0.53 3.17 13.29
N SER A 55 0.12 2.07 13.89
CA SER A 55 1.03 0.94 14.03
C SER A 55 1.31 0.24 12.70
N THR A 56 0.35 0.08 11.80
CA THR A 56 0.60 -0.65 10.54
C THR A 56 -0.29 -0.17 9.41
N PHE A 57 -0.06 -0.71 8.22
CA PHE A 57 -0.90 -0.49 7.06
C PHE A 57 -1.14 -1.80 6.31
N THR A 58 -2.17 -1.81 5.46
CA THR A 58 -2.47 -2.90 4.54
C THR A 58 -2.27 -2.42 3.11
N SER A 59 -1.60 -3.22 2.30
CA SER A 59 -1.30 -2.92 0.90
C SER A 59 -1.65 -4.08 -0.01
N GLY A 60 -2.09 -3.77 -1.24
CA GLY A 60 -2.21 -4.76 -2.30
C GLY A 60 -0.86 -5.07 -2.97
N ALA A 61 0.01 -4.06 -3.08
CA ALA A 61 1.35 -4.20 -3.66
C ALA A 61 2.24 -5.18 -2.88
N VAL A 62 1.91 -5.49 -1.62
CA VAL A 62 2.58 -6.53 -0.82
C VAL A 62 2.53 -7.91 -1.48
N CYS A 63 1.57 -8.17 -2.38
CA CYS A 63 1.54 -9.40 -3.18
C CYS A 63 2.72 -9.50 -4.16
N ILE A 64 3.37 -8.39 -4.49
CA ILE A 64 4.47 -8.28 -5.45
C ILE A 64 5.79 -7.97 -4.73
N ALA A 65 5.76 -7.02 -3.80
CA ALA A 65 6.94 -6.48 -3.12
C ALA A 65 6.81 -6.53 -1.58
N PRO A 66 6.69 -7.73 -0.98
CA PRO A 66 6.42 -7.88 0.46
C PRO A 66 7.56 -7.42 1.37
N ALA A 67 8.83 -7.65 1.02
CA ALA A 67 9.96 -7.20 1.82
C ALA A 67 10.09 -5.67 1.74
N ALA A 68 9.92 -5.10 0.54
CA ALA A 68 9.95 -3.66 0.35
C ALA A 68 8.81 -2.93 1.08
N SER A 69 7.60 -3.49 1.10
CA SER A 69 6.48 -2.95 1.87
C SER A 69 6.76 -2.94 3.39
N ASN A 70 7.37 -4.00 3.92
CA ASN A 70 7.80 -4.05 5.33
C ASN A 70 8.97 -3.10 5.64
N ALA A 71 9.91 -2.94 4.70
CA ALA A 71 10.98 -1.96 4.81
C ALA A 71 10.40 -0.54 4.88
N LEU A 72 9.41 -0.24 4.05
CA LEU A 72 8.73 1.04 4.06
C LEU A 72 8.07 1.34 5.42
N LEU A 73 7.35 0.37 6.00
CA LEU A 73 6.80 0.49 7.36
C LEU A 73 7.89 0.83 8.39
N SER A 74 9.02 0.14 8.30
CA SER A 74 10.12 0.27 9.24
C SER A 74 10.81 1.63 9.12
N LEU A 75 11.02 2.12 7.90
CA LEU A 75 11.61 3.43 7.64
C LEU A 75 10.75 4.56 8.22
N TYR A 76 9.43 4.55 7.98
CA TYR A 76 8.53 5.55 8.56
C TYR A 76 8.50 5.49 10.09
N ARG A 77 8.44 4.29 10.69
CA ARG A 77 8.51 4.13 12.15
C ARG A 77 9.84 4.59 12.74
N ALA A 78 10.94 4.50 11.98
CA ALA A 78 12.26 4.99 12.38
C ALA A 78 12.46 6.50 12.12
N GLY A 79 11.46 7.20 11.56
CA GLY A 79 11.57 8.62 11.20
C GLY A 79 12.50 8.89 10.00
N ARG A 80 12.87 7.85 9.23
CA ARG A 80 13.71 7.97 8.03
C ARG A 80 12.84 8.35 6.83
N THR A 81 12.19 9.50 6.91
CA THR A 81 11.11 9.92 6.00
C THR A 81 11.57 10.07 4.56
N ASP A 82 12.78 10.57 4.33
CA ASP A 82 13.30 10.78 2.97
C ASP A 82 13.55 9.45 2.26
N GLU A 83 14.22 8.51 2.95
CA GLU A 83 14.44 7.15 2.43
C GLU A 83 13.11 6.39 2.25
N ALA A 84 12.15 6.61 3.15
CA ALA A 84 10.82 6.05 3.01
C ALA A 84 10.09 6.62 1.78
N ALA A 85 10.19 7.92 1.54
CA ALA A 85 9.57 8.56 0.38
C ALA A 85 10.17 8.05 -0.94
N GLU A 86 11.49 7.86 -1.01
CA GLU A 86 12.16 7.25 -2.16
C GLU A 86 11.66 5.81 -2.40
N LEU A 87 11.62 4.98 -1.36
CA LEU A 87 11.15 3.60 -1.47
C LEU A 87 9.65 3.51 -1.81
N ALA A 88 8.83 4.48 -1.36
CA ALA A 88 7.39 4.53 -1.62
C ALA A 88 7.05 4.88 -3.07
N ALA A 89 7.96 5.51 -3.82
CA ALA A 89 7.67 6.04 -5.16
C ALA A 89 7.00 5.03 -6.13
N PRO A 90 7.51 3.79 -6.32
CA PRO A 90 6.84 2.80 -7.17
C PRO A 90 5.50 2.32 -6.62
N PHE A 91 5.34 2.27 -5.29
CA PHE A 91 4.07 1.91 -4.67
C PHE A 91 3.00 2.98 -4.90
N LEU A 92 3.33 4.25 -4.73
CA LEU A 92 2.43 5.36 -4.99
C LEU A 92 2.01 5.43 -6.46
N GLU A 93 2.91 5.08 -7.38
CA GLU A 93 2.58 4.97 -8.80
C GLU A 93 1.65 3.80 -9.11
N PHE A 94 1.85 2.68 -8.44
CA PHE A 94 0.95 1.54 -8.52
C PHE A 94 -0.45 1.86 -7.99
N GLU A 95 -0.54 2.55 -6.85
CA GLU A 95 -1.83 2.98 -6.28
C GLU A 95 -2.55 3.99 -7.18
N ARG A 96 -1.83 4.86 -7.92
CA ARG A 96 -2.45 5.71 -8.96
C ARG A 96 -3.11 4.88 -10.06
N HIS A 97 -2.43 3.86 -10.58
CA HIS A 97 -3.03 2.95 -11.57
C HIS A 97 -4.26 2.24 -11.00
N ARG A 98 -4.21 1.80 -9.74
CA ARG A 98 -5.35 1.15 -9.06
C ARG A 98 -6.55 2.09 -8.94
N ALA A 99 -6.31 3.37 -8.65
CA ALA A 99 -7.38 4.38 -8.59
C ALA A 99 -7.98 4.68 -9.97
N GLU A 100 -7.15 4.75 -11.01
CA GLU A 100 -7.57 5.14 -12.36
C GLU A 100 -8.21 4.00 -13.17
N LEU A 101 -7.66 2.78 -13.07
CA LEU A 101 -8.00 1.65 -13.94
C LEU A 101 -8.82 0.55 -13.22
N GLY A 102 -9.04 0.70 -11.91
CA GLY A 102 -9.78 -0.24 -11.09
C GLY A 102 -8.88 -1.12 -10.23
N GLY A 103 -8.99 -0.95 -8.91
CA GLY A 103 -8.02 -1.51 -7.96
C GLY A 103 -7.97 -3.03 -7.91
N THR A 104 -9.06 -3.73 -8.24
CA THR A 104 -9.10 -5.20 -8.34
C THR A 104 -8.47 -5.67 -9.65
N SER A 105 -8.84 -5.07 -10.78
CA SER A 105 -8.34 -5.45 -12.10
C SER A 105 -6.83 -5.24 -12.22
N VAL A 106 -6.34 -4.11 -11.74
CA VAL A 106 -4.90 -3.83 -11.68
C VAL A 106 -4.17 -4.85 -10.83
N LEU A 107 -4.60 -5.11 -9.60
CA LEU A 107 -3.91 -6.06 -8.72
C LEU A 107 -3.90 -7.48 -9.30
N HIS A 108 -5.03 -7.92 -9.86
CA HIS A 108 -5.15 -9.25 -10.48
C HIS A 108 -4.20 -9.41 -11.65
N ASP A 109 -4.21 -8.48 -12.61
CA ASP A 109 -3.36 -8.57 -13.80
C ASP A 109 -1.88 -8.39 -13.48
N SER A 110 -1.57 -7.65 -12.41
CA SER A 110 -0.20 -7.49 -11.93
C SER A 110 0.46 -8.80 -11.53
N MET A 111 -0.32 -9.80 -11.08
CA MET A 111 0.24 -11.11 -10.71
C MET A 111 0.87 -11.82 -11.92
N GLY A 112 0.23 -11.74 -13.09
CA GLY A 112 0.77 -12.30 -14.33
C GLY A 112 1.91 -11.45 -14.88
N ILE A 113 1.77 -10.11 -14.84
CA ILE A 113 2.85 -9.19 -15.28
C ILE A 113 4.11 -9.38 -14.43
N ALA A 114 3.97 -9.65 -13.14
CA ALA A 114 5.08 -9.92 -12.22
C ALA A 114 5.63 -11.36 -12.30
N ASP A 115 5.07 -12.21 -13.16
CA ASP A 115 5.39 -13.65 -13.25
C ASP A 115 5.22 -14.40 -11.92
N ILE A 116 4.23 -13.99 -11.11
CA ILE A 116 3.91 -14.61 -9.81
C ILE A 116 2.86 -15.70 -10.00
N ALA A 117 1.81 -15.42 -10.77
CA ALA A 117 0.73 -16.37 -11.02
C ALA A 117 -0.10 -16.00 -12.26
N GLU A 118 -0.53 -17.02 -12.99
CA GLU A 118 -1.54 -16.91 -14.05
C GLU A 118 -2.95 -16.99 -13.45
N CYS A 119 -3.54 -15.84 -13.15
CA CYS A 119 -4.82 -15.76 -12.42
C CYS A 119 -6.07 -15.99 -13.29
N GLY A 120 -5.94 -16.07 -14.61
CA GLY A 120 -7.08 -16.24 -15.52
C GLY A 120 -8.06 -15.04 -15.52
N PRO A 121 -9.31 -15.22 -15.97
CA PRO A 121 -10.29 -14.15 -15.99
C PRO A 121 -10.79 -13.79 -14.58
N LEU A 122 -11.19 -12.52 -14.41
CA LEU A 122 -11.88 -12.04 -13.21
C LEU A 122 -13.33 -12.56 -13.11
N THR A 123 -13.96 -12.33 -11.95
CA THR A 123 -15.37 -12.69 -11.71
C THR A 123 -16.32 -11.94 -12.65
N PRO A 124 -17.54 -12.46 -12.90
CA PRO A 124 -18.53 -11.76 -13.73
C PRO A 124 -18.71 -10.28 -13.35
N LEU A 125 -18.86 -9.42 -14.36
CA LEU A 125 -18.98 -7.95 -14.26
C LEU A 125 -17.70 -7.20 -13.86
N VAL A 126 -16.57 -7.89 -13.71
CA VAL A 126 -15.25 -7.27 -13.54
C VAL A 126 -14.36 -7.71 -14.70
N SER A 127 -13.88 -6.75 -15.48
CA SER A 127 -12.98 -7.02 -16.61
C SER A 127 -11.52 -6.98 -16.17
N ASN A 128 -10.70 -7.84 -16.77
CA ASN A 128 -9.25 -7.66 -16.79
C ASN A 128 -8.90 -6.34 -17.50
N LEU A 129 -7.67 -5.89 -17.33
CA LEU A 129 -7.15 -4.73 -18.05
C LEU A 129 -7.05 -5.04 -19.55
N ASP A 130 -7.27 -4.02 -20.37
CA ASP A 130 -6.94 -4.10 -21.79
C ASP A 130 -5.41 -4.07 -22.00
N ASP A 131 -4.99 -4.33 -23.25
CA ASP A 131 -3.57 -4.43 -23.59
C ASP A 131 -2.79 -3.14 -23.33
N ASP A 132 -3.42 -1.97 -23.51
CA ASP A 132 -2.75 -0.69 -23.35
C ASP A 132 -2.56 -0.34 -21.87
N ALA A 133 -3.56 -0.62 -21.03
CA ALA A 133 -3.45 -0.55 -19.57
C ALA A 133 -2.42 -1.55 -19.02
N ARG A 134 -2.35 -2.77 -19.58
CA ARG A 134 -1.31 -3.75 -19.21
C ARG A 134 0.10 -3.25 -19.56
N LYS A 135 0.28 -2.66 -20.75
CA LYS A 135 1.57 -2.09 -21.16
C LYS A 135 1.98 -0.90 -20.30
N SER A 136 1.04 -0.05 -19.89
CA SER A 136 1.36 1.09 -19.01
C SER A 136 1.74 0.64 -17.60
N LEU A 137 1.15 -0.47 -17.13
CA LEU A 137 1.39 -1.01 -15.80
C LEU A 137 2.72 -1.79 -15.69
N ALA A 138 3.14 -2.49 -16.74
CA ALA A 138 4.38 -3.28 -16.78
C ALA A 138 5.62 -2.58 -16.19
N PRO A 139 6.00 -1.35 -16.60
CA PRO A 139 7.17 -0.67 -16.04
C PRO A 139 7.03 -0.33 -14.54
N VAL A 140 5.80 -0.18 -14.02
CA VAL A 140 5.55 0.03 -12.59
C VAL A 140 5.84 -1.25 -11.81
N ILE A 141 5.39 -2.40 -12.34
CA ILE A 141 5.65 -3.72 -11.76
C ILE A 141 7.15 -4.03 -11.74
N GLU A 142 7.87 -3.72 -12.82
CA GLU A 142 9.34 -3.86 -12.86
C GLU A 142 10.02 -3.06 -11.74
N ARG A 143 9.55 -1.82 -11.47
CA ARG A 143 10.10 -1.00 -10.36
C ARG A 143 9.75 -1.57 -8.99
N LEU A 144 8.55 -2.11 -8.79
CA LEU A 144 8.19 -2.79 -7.54
C LEU A 144 9.07 -4.03 -7.30
N LEU A 145 9.30 -4.85 -8.32
CA LEU A 145 10.18 -6.01 -8.26
C LEU A 145 11.64 -5.60 -8.01
N ALA A 146 12.10 -4.50 -8.62
CA ALA A 146 13.43 -3.96 -8.37
C ALA A 146 13.59 -3.49 -6.90
N ALA A 147 12.59 -2.80 -6.35
CA ALA A 147 12.57 -2.40 -4.95
C ALA A 147 12.58 -3.62 -4.01
N GLU A 148 11.77 -4.64 -4.31
CA GLU A 148 11.74 -5.91 -3.58
C GLU A 148 13.12 -6.58 -3.56
N SER A 149 13.76 -6.71 -4.73
CA SER A 149 15.10 -7.30 -4.84
C SER A 149 16.13 -6.48 -4.08
N ALA A 150 16.09 -5.15 -4.15
CA ALA A 150 17.06 -4.29 -3.46
C ALA A 150 17.00 -4.46 -1.94
N VAL A 151 15.80 -4.58 -1.37
CA VAL A 151 15.62 -4.84 0.07
C VAL A 151 16.07 -6.26 0.43
N ARG A 152 15.70 -7.28 -0.35
CA ARG A 152 16.09 -8.68 -0.07
C ARG A 152 17.61 -8.89 -0.14
N ASP A 153 18.26 -8.20 -1.07
CA ASP A 153 19.73 -8.19 -1.21
C ASP A 153 20.43 -7.35 -0.13
N ARG A 154 19.69 -6.74 0.81
CA ARG A 154 20.18 -5.83 1.85
C ARG A 154 20.92 -4.59 1.31
N LYS A 155 20.58 -4.16 0.10
CA LYS A 155 21.09 -2.89 -0.48
C LYS A 155 20.41 -1.68 0.16
N ILE A 156 19.25 -1.88 0.76
CA ILE A 156 18.56 -0.91 1.61
C ILE A 156 18.67 -1.41 3.04
N ALA A 157 19.35 -0.64 3.90
CA ALA A 157 19.43 -0.94 5.32
C ALA A 157 18.09 -0.55 5.97
N VAL A 158 17.41 -1.54 6.55
CA VAL A 158 16.16 -1.35 7.31
C VAL A 158 16.47 -1.42 8.80
#